data_AF-A0A2I0J2I2-F1
#
_entry.id   AF-A0A2I0J2I2-F1
#
_cell.length_a   1.000
_cell.length_b   1.000
_cell.length_c   1.000
_cell.angle_alpha   90.00
_cell.angle_beta   90.00
_cell.angle_gamma   90.00
#
_symmetry.space_group_name_H-M   'P 1'
#
loop_
_entity.id
_entity.type
_entity.pdbx_description
1 polymer ?
#
loop_
_entity_poly.entity_id
_entity_poly.type
_entity_poly.pdbx_seq_one_letter_code
_entity_poly.pdbx_strand_id
1 'polypeptide(L)'
;MKPVEGFPDHHERFPIGSKVQAVWSEDGEWYDATIEAYTPNGYYVTYDSWGNREEVDPDNVRGIEEKPVDALLEAERVAEATKQAIKRKIAQAATVEFQPKTLPAKLRIAPEDPEDVKAAKKKKIHAFKSKVRLEEREAAQNKRQNAWQQFQTTKGRAKKVGFFSGRKRESIFKSPDDPNGKVGVTGSGKGLTEFQKREKHLHLKGANSETSDD
;
A
#
# COMPACT_ATOMS: atom_id res chain seq x y z
N MET A 1 -16.03 -71.05 23.94
CA MET A 1 -15.63 -69.65 24.19
C MET A 1 -15.27 -69.04 22.86
N LYS A 2 -16.07 -68.11 22.34
CA LYS A 2 -15.69 -67.35 21.14
C LYS A 2 -14.58 -66.37 21.54
N PRO A 3 -13.49 -66.26 20.76
CA PRO A 3 -12.49 -65.25 21.00
C PRO A 3 -13.13 -63.88 20.79
N VAL A 4 -13.01 -63.01 21.79
CA VAL A 4 -13.35 -61.60 21.71
C VAL A 4 -12.45 -60.98 20.64
N GLU A 5 -13.06 -60.55 19.53
CA GLU A 5 -12.40 -59.87 18.44
C GLU A 5 -11.73 -58.60 19.00
N GLY A 6 -10.41 -58.50 18.83
CA GLY A 6 -9.69 -57.28 19.14
C GLY A 6 -10.22 -56.17 18.26
N PHE A 7 -10.84 -55.17 18.89
CA PHE A 7 -11.16 -53.91 18.24
C PHE A 7 -9.87 -53.35 17.64
N PRO A 8 -9.86 -52.93 16.37
CA PRO A 8 -8.67 -52.31 15.79
C PRO A 8 -8.35 -51.07 16.61
N ASP A 9 -7.09 -50.91 17.02
CA ASP A 9 -6.58 -49.70 17.66
C ASP A 9 -6.71 -48.53 16.66
N HIS A 10 -7.89 -47.94 16.59
CA HIS A 10 -8.19 -46.83 15.68
C HIS A 10 -7.62 -45.50 16.20
N HIS A 11 -7.00 -45.50 17.38
CA HIS A 11 -6.44 -44.35 18.09
C HIS A 11 -5.16 -43.78 17.45
N GLU A 12 -4.58 -44.47 16.47
CA GLU A 12 -3.28 -44.08 15.86
C GLU A 12 -3.40 -43.31 14.54
N ARG A 13 -4.62 -43.08 14.03
CA ARG A 13 -4.80 -42.44 12.71
C ARG A 13 -4.36 -40.98 12.71
N PHE A 14 -4.57 -40.27 13.82
CA PHE A 14 -4.21 -38.86 13.98
C PHE A 14 -3.72 -38.57 15.40
N PRO A 15 -2.55 -37.93 15.59
CA PRO A 15 -2.04 -37.65 16.91
C PRO A 15 -2.82 -36.53 17.64
N ILE A 16 -2.89 -36.57 18.97
CA ILE A 16 -3.43 -35.49 19.81
C ILE A 16 -2.79 -34.14 19.42
N GLY A 17 -3.62 -33.13 19.24
CA GLY A 17 -3.25 -31.79 18.76
C GLY A 17 -3.29 -31.62 17.24
N SER A 18 -3.58 -32.67 16.48
CA SER A 18 -3.72 -32.57 15.02
C SER A 18 -5.02 -31.88 14.61
N LYS A 19 -4.92 -31.03 13.59
CA LYS A 19 -6.07 -30.44 12.89
C LYS A 19 -6.69 -31.48 11.95
N VAL A 20 -7.95 -31.79 12.19
CA VAL A 20 -8.74 -32.78 11.45
C VAL A 20 -10.10 -32.20 11.14
N GLN A 21 -10.84 -32.81 10.22
CA GLN A 21 -12.25 -32.54 10.06
C GLN A 21 -13.05 -33.67 10.70
N ALA A 22 -14.02 -33.31 11.53
CA ALA A 22 -14.92 -34.24 12.19
C ALA A 22 -16.38 -33.95 11.79
N VAL A 23 -17.19 -35.00 11.68
CA VAL A 23 -18.64 -34.87 11.46
C VAL A 23 -19.31 -34.40 12.75
N TRP A 24 -20.16 -33.37 12.68
CA TRP A 24 -20.95 -32.90 13.82
C TRP A 24 -22.28 -33.66 13.94
N SER A 25 -22.62 -34.14 15.14
CA SER A 25 -23.79 -35.01 15.34
C SER A 25 -25.15 -34.34 15.11
N GLU A 26 -25.22 -33.01 15.14
CA GLU A 26 -26.49 -32.28 14.96
C GLU A 26 -26.89 -32.22 13.47
N ASP A 27 -25.94 -31.88 12.59
CA ASP A 27 -26.20 -31.63 11.17
C ASP A 27 -25.58 -32.70 10.23
N GLY A 28 -24.68 -33.53 10.72
CA GLY A 28 -23.95 -34.52 9.91
C GLY A 28 -22.93 -33.90 8.94
N GLU A 29 -22.60 -32.61 9.10
CA GLU A 29 -21.62 -31.90 8.29
C GLU A 29 -20.20 -31.99 8.87
N TRP A 30 -19.20 -31.84 7.99
CA TRP A 30 -17.78 -31.89 8.36
C TRP A 30 -17.28 -30.50 8.75
N TYR A 31 -16.71 -30.39 9.96
CA TYR A 31 -16.16 -29.14 10.47
C TYR A 31 -14.72 -29.32 10.95
N ASP A 32 -13.95 -28.23 10.88
CA ASP A 32 -12.57 -28.21 11.36
C ASP A 32 -12.54 -28.36 12.88
N ALA A 33 -11.76 -29.32 13.34
CA ALA A 33 -11.63 -29.71 14.73
C ALA A 33 -10.19 -30.08 15.09
N THR A 34 -9.87 -29.99 16.36
CA THR A 34 -8.57 -30.37 16.92
C THR A 34 -8.75 -31.58 17.83
N ILE A 35 -7.96 -32.63 17.66
CA ILE A 35 -7.99 -33.80 18.56
C ILE A 35 -7.42 -33.40 19.92
N GLU A 36 -8.19 -33.54 20.98
CA GLU A 36 -7.79 -33.23 22.36
C GLU A 36 -7.34 -34.48 23.11
N ALA A 37 -8.01 -35.63 22.90
CA ALA A 37 -7.67 -36.89 23.55
C ALA A 37 -8.17 -38.12 22.75
N TYR A 38 -7.62 -39.29 23.05
CA TYR A 38 -8.16 -40.57 22.59
C TYR A 38 -9.18 -41.10 23.58
N THR A 39 -10.30 -41.60 23.09
CA THR A 39 -11.29 -42.33 23.90
C THR A 39 -11.31 -43.80 23.48
N PRO A 40 -11.89 -44.71 24.30
CA PRO A 40 -12.06 -46.11 23.91
C PRO A 40 -12.93 -46.29 22.66
N ASN A 41 -13.84 -45.35 22.38
CA ASN A 41 -14.74 -45.40 21.23
C ASN A 41 -14.23 -44.63 20.01
N GLY A 42 -13.25 -43.73 20.17
CA GLY A 42 -12.74 -42.92 19.06
C GLY A 42 -11.84 -41.76 19.49
N TYR A 43 -12.23 -40.56 19.08
CA TYR A 43 -11.48 -39.33 19.33
C TYR A 43 -12.33 -38.30 20.05
N TYR A 44 -11.75 -37.66 21.06
CA TYR A 44 -12.31 -36.46 21.65
C TYR A 44 -11.82 -35.25 20.87
N VAL A 45 -12.70 -34.58 20.14
CA VAL A 45 -12.37 -33.46 19.26
C VAL A 45 -13.00 -32.16 19.75
N THR A 46 -12.29 -31.05 19.59
CA THR A 46 -12.80 -29.70 19.82
C THR A 46 -12.99 -28.99 18.48
N TYR A 47 -14.21 -28.57 18.15
CA TYR A 47 -14.49 -27.81 16.92
C TYR A 47 -13.94 -26.39 17.02
N ASP A 48 -13.12 -25.98 16.06
CA ASP A 48 -12.42 -24.69 16.08
C ASP A 48 -13.38 -23.49 15.91
N SER A 49 -14.49 -23.70 15.20
CA SER A 49 -15.47 -22.66 14.90
C SER A 49 -16.36 -22.26 16.08
N TRP A 50 -16.63 -23.19 17.01
CA TRP A 50 -17.58 -22.96 18.13
C TRP A 50 -17.00 -23.28 19.50
N GLY A 51 -15.89 -24.02 19.59
CA GLY A 51 -15.31 -24.48 20.85
C GLY A 51 -16.08 -25.63 21.51
N ASN A 52 -17.07 -26.20 20.82
CA ASN A 52 -17.79 -27.38 21.27
C ASN A 52 -16.86 -28.61 21.25
N ARG A 53 -17.03 -29.49 22.23
CA ARG A 53 -16.23 -30.71 22.38
C ARG A 53 -17.12 -31.92 22.32
N GLU A 54 -16.75 -32.87 21.50
CA GLU A 54 -17.55 -34.05 21.23
C GLU A 54 -16.66 -35.28 21.05
N GLU A 55 -17.19 -36.43 21.45
CA GLU A 55 -16.59 -37.73 21.17
C GLU A 55 -17.13 -38.22 19.82
N VAL A 56 -16.24 -38.39 18.86
CA VAL A 56 -16.58 -38.82 17.50
C VAL A 56 -15.89 -40.14 17.17
N ASP A 57 -16.61 -40.99 16.44
CA ASP A 57 -16.06 -42.24 15.92
C ASP A 57 -14.89 -41.97 14.96
N PRO A 58 -13.89 -42.86 14.91
CA PRO A 58 -12.73 -42.71 14.04
C PRO A 58 -13.08 -42.73 12.54
N ASP A 59 -14.23 -43.27 12.16
CA ASP A 59 -14.76 -43.22 10.77
C ASP A 59 -15.32 -41.84 10.40
N ASN A 60 -15.70 -41.04 11.41
CA ASN A 60 -16.23 -39.69 11.28
C ASN A 60 -15.13 -38.62 11.39
N VAL A 61 -13.85 -39.01 11.30
CA VAL A 61 -12.69 -38.12 11.36
C VAL A 61 -11.82 -38.30 10.11
N ARG A 62 -11.47 -37.19 9.45
CA ARG A 62 -10.57 -37.17 8.29
C ARG A 62 -9.49 -36.12 8.44
N GLY A 63 -8.33 -36.36 7.81
CA GLY A 63 -7.25 -35.40 7.78
C GLY A 63 -7.61 -34.20 6.91
N ILE A 64 -7.29 -32.99 7.36
CA ILE A 64 -7.36 -31.80 6.51
C ILE A 64 -6.10 -31.83 5.65
N GLU A 65 -6.23 -32.21 4.38
CA GLU A 65 -5.21 -31.85 3.40
C GLU A 65 -5.29 -30.33 3.21
N GLU A 66 -4.56 -29.59 4.03
CA GLU A 66 -4.18 -28.22 3.69
C GLU A 66 -3.34 -28.33 2.42
N LYS A 67 -3.99 -28.26 1.26
CA LYS A 67 -3.30 -27.98 0.01
C LYS A 67 -2.46 -26.73 0.28
N PRO A 68 -1.12 -26.80 0.15
CA PRO A 68 -0.32 -25.60 0.25
C PRO A 68 -0.81 -24.70 -0.87
N VAL A 69 -1.60 -23.68 -0.53
CA VAL A 69 -1.76 -22.52 -1.38
C VAL A 69 -0.36 -21.94 -1.45
N ASP A 70 0.40 -22.30 -2.49
CA ASP A 70 1.77 -21.88 -2.71
C ASP A 70 1.81 -20.36 -2.56
N ALA A 71 2.21 -19.88 -1.39
CA ALA A 71 2.18 -18.46 -1.05
C ALA A 71 3.03 -17.64 -2.05
N LEU A 72 3.97 -18.31 -2.72
CA LEU A 72 4.76 -17.81 -3.83
C LEU A 72 3.92 -17.51 -5.08
N LEU A 73 2.99 -18.39 -5.47
CA LEU A 73 2.12 -18.20 -6.63
C LEU A 73 1.15 -17.04 -6.40
N GLU A 74 0.58 -16.94 -5.20
CA GLU A 74 -0.32 -15.83 -4.87
C GLU A 74 0.43 -14.51 -4.75
N ALA A 75 1.64 -14.52 -4.18
CA ALA A 75 2.52 -13.34 -4.18
C ALA A 75 2.91 -12.90 -5.60
N GLU A 76 3.17 -13.84 -6.52
CA GLU A 76 3.46 -13.55 -7.92
C GLU A 76 2.25 -12.92 -8.63
N ARG A 77 1.05 -13.46 -8.41
CA ARG A 77 -0.20 -12.91 -8.95
C ARG A 77 -0.45 -11.47 -8.48
N VAL A 78 -0.25 -11.20 -7.19
CA VAL A 78 -0.38 -9.85 -6.61
C VAL A 78 0.69 -8.91 -7.19
N ALA A 79 1.95 -9.36 -7.28
CA ALA A 79 3.01 -8.57 -7.88
C ALA A 79 2.73 -8.23 -9.35
N GLU A 80 2.18 -9.16 -10.13
CA GLU A 80 1.80 -8.91 -11.51
C GLU A 80 0.63 -7.93 -11.62
N ALA A 81 -0.41 -8.10 -10.79
CA ALA A 81 -1.55 -7.18 -10.74
C ALA A 81 -1.11 -5.74 -10.43
N THR A 82 -0.17 -5.55 -9.50
CA THR A 82 0.37 -4.22 -9.18
C THR A 82 1.18 -3.61 -10.34
N LYS A 83 2.02 -4.41 -11.02
CA LYS A 83 2.75 -3.96 -12.22
C LYS A 83 1.78 -3.52 -13.31
N GLN A 84 0.73 -4.29 -13.56
CA GLN A 84 -0.30 -3.97 -14.56
C GLN A 84 -1.09 -2.71 -14.17
N ALA A 85 -1.44 -2.53 -12.89
CA ALA A 85 -2.13 -1.34 -12.41
C ALA A 85 -1.27 -0.07 -12.58
N ILE A 86 0.03 -0.14 -12.30
CA ILE A 86 0.96 0.96 -12.53
C ILE A 86 1.03 1.29 -14.02
N LYS A 87 1.15 0.27 -14.89
CA LYS A 87 1.17 0.45 -16.35
C LYS A 87 -0.11 1.16 -16.86
N ARG A 88 -1.29 0.76 -16.36
CA ARG A 88 -2.57 1.40 -16.70
C ARG A 88 -2.61 2.86 -16.23
N LYS A 89 -2.15 3.16 -15.02
CA LYS A 89 -2.07 4.55 -14.51
C LYS A 89 -1.15 5.42 -15.35
N ILE A 90 0.01 4.89 -15.76
CA ILE A 90 0.95 5.62 -16.63
C ILE A 90 0.30 5.88 -18.00
N ALA A 91 -0.37 4.88 -18.60
CA ALA A 91 -1.06 5.05 -19.87
C ALA A 91 -2.18 6.11 -19.79
N GLN A 92 -2.98 6.09 -18.72
CA GLN A 92 -4.01 7.10 -18.48
C GLN A 92 -3.41 8.50 -18.32
N ALA A 93 -2.35 8.64 -17.52
CA ALA A 93 -1.65 9.92 -17.37
C ALA A 93 -1.09 10.44 -18.71
N ALA A 94 -0.52 9.57 -19.55
CA ALA A 94 -0.04 9.93 -20.88
C ALA A 94 -1.17 10.41 -21.81
N THR A 95 -2.35 9.77 -21.77
CA THR A 95 -3.51 10.21 -22.56
C THR A 95 -4.05 11.56 -22.10
N VAL A 96 -4.02 11.86 -20.79
CA VAL A 96 -4.48 13.14 -20.22
C VAL A 96 -3.48 14.27 -20.48
N GLU A 97 -2.17 13.98 -20.50
CA GLU A 97 -1.15 14.97 -20.86
C GLU A 97 -1.23 15.39 -22.34
N PHE A 98 -1.66 14.49 -23.24
CA PHE A 98 -1.77 14.78 -24.69
C PHE A 98 -3.04 15.52 -25.10
N GLN A 99 -4.07 15.60 -24.25
CA GLN A 99 -5.18 16.51 -24.52
C GLN A 99 -4.68 17.95 -24.33
N PRO A 100 -4.54 18.76 -25.40
CA PRO A 100 -4.21 20.16 -25.22
C PRO A 100 -5.27 20.73 -24.28
N LYS A 101 -4.87 21.51 -23.26
CA LYS A 101 -5.81 22.20 -22.36
C LYS A 101 -6.59 23.21 -23.21
N THR A 102 -7.59 22.71 -23.92
CA THR A 102 -8.34 23.48 -24.91
C THR A 102 -9.16 24.52 -24.17
N LEU A 103 -9.31 25.69 -24.80
CA LEU A 103 -10.13 26.75 -24.22
C LEU A 103 -11.53 26.20 -23.95
N PRO A 104 -12.07 26.40 -22.73
CA PRO A 104 -13.42 25.96 -22.39
C PRO A 104 -14.44 26.43 -23.43
N ALA A 105 -15.38 25.57 -23.80
CA ALA A 105 -16.36 25.84 -24.85
C ALA A 105 -17.14 27.16 -24.64
N LYS A 106 -17.38 27.54 -23.36
CA LYS A 106 -18.08 28.77 -22.95
C LYS A 106 -17.29 30.06 -23.21
N LEU A 107 -15.99 29.97 -23.51
CA LEU A 107 -15.11 31.11 -23.80
C LEU A 107 -14.71 31.17 -25.29
N ARG A 108 -15.32 30.36 -26.16
CA ARG A 108 -15.14 30.50 -27.61
C ARG A 108 -15.85 31.76 -28.09
N ILE A 109 -15.17 32.52 -28.95
CA ILE A 109 -15.71 33.77 -29.52
C ILE A 109 -16.43 33.40 -30.82
N ALA A 110 -17.71 33.77 -30.94
CA ALA A 110 -18.43 33.66 -32.20
C ALA A 110 -18.21 34.94 -33.04
N PRO A 111 -18.11 34.85 -34.38
CA PRO A 111 -18.00 36.03 -35.25
C PRO A 111 -19.15 37.04 -35.09
N GLU A 112 -20.35 36.56 -34.77
CA GLU A 112 -21.58 37.36 -34.56
C GLU A 112 -21.68 38.11 -33.21
N ASP A 113 -20.80 37.87 -32.24
CA ASP A 113 -20.90 38.53 -30.92
C ASP A 113 -20.64 40.07 -31.02
N PRO A 114 -21.27 40.93 -30.20
CA PRO A 114 -20.96 42.35 -30.14
C PRO A 114 -19.52 42.61 -29.66
N GLU A 115 -18.88 43.68 -30.17
CA GLU A 115 -17.44 43.96 -29.96
C GLU A 115 -17.01 44.02 -28.49
N ASP A 116 -17.86 44.53 -27.59
CA ASP A 116 -17.60 44.56 -26.15
C ASP A 116 -17.56 43.16 -25.51
N VAL A 117 -18.42 42.25 -25.96
CA VAL A 117 -18.46 40.85 -25.51
C VAL A 117 -17.25 40.10 -26.06
N LYS A 118 -16.84 40.37 -27.31
CA LYS A 118 -15.60 39.84 -27.90
C LYS A 118 -14.37 40.30 -27.11
N ALA A 119 -14.27 41.58 -26.75
CA ALA A 119 -13.16 42.11 -25.96
C ALA A 119 -13.09 41.49 -24.55
N ALA A 120 -14.23 41.36 -23.87
CA ALA A 120 -14.32 40.72 -22.56
C ALA A 120 -13.92 39.22 -22.62
N LYS A 121 -14.38 38.47 -23.63
CA LYS A 121 -14.00 37.08 -23.86
C LYS A 121 -12.51 36.96 -24.18
N LYS A 122 -11.93 37.82 -25.03
CA LYS A 122 -10.49 37.87 -25.34
C LYS A 122 -9.64 38.06 -24.07
N LYS A 123 -10.04 38.96 -23.17
CA LYS A 123 -9.34 39.17 -21.89
C LYS A 123 -9.39 37.93 -20.98
N LYS A 124 -10.55 37.26 -20.90
CA LYS A 124 -10.70 36.00 -20.15
C LYS A 124 -9.88 34.85 -20.76
N ILE A 125 -9.82 34.74 -22.09
CA ILE A 125 -8.98 33.77 -22.80
C ILE A 125 -7.49 34.03 -22.52
N HIS A 126 -7.05 35.30 -22.56
CA HIS A 126 -5.66 35.65 -22.26
C HIS A 126 -5.27 35.30 -20.82
N ALA A 127 -6.14 35.62 -19.85
CA ALA A 127 -5.93 35.25 -18.45
C ALA A 127 -5.86 33.72 -18.26
N PHE A 128 -6.75 32.97 -18.92
CA PHE A 128 -6.74 31.51 -18.87
C PHE A 128 -5.46 30.92 -19.48
N LYS A 129 -5.06 31.35 -20.68
CA LYS A 129 -3.82 30.91 -21.33
C LYS A 129 -2.58 31.26 -20.51
N SER A 130 -2.56 32.44 -19.87
CA SER A 130 -1.47 32.84 -18.98
C SER A 130 -1.36 31.91 -17.77
N LYS A 131 -2.49 31.58 -17.14
CA LYS A 131 -2.54 30.65 -16.01
C LYS A 131 -2.03 29.26 -16.39
N VAL A 132 -2.47 28.73 -17.54
CA VAL A 132 -2.01 27.42 -18.04
C VAL A 132 -0.49 27.43 -18.29
N ARG A 133 0.05 28.49 -18.90
CA ARG A 133 1.50 28.62 -19.12
C ARG A 133 2.30 28.67 -17.81
N LEU A 134 1.76 29.33 -16.79
CA LEU A 134 2.40 29.38 -15.47
C LEU A 134 2.41 28.00 -14.80
N GLU A 135 1.29 27.28 -14.85
CA GLU A 135 1.15 25.92 -14.32
C GLU A 135 2.06 24.92 -15.03
N GLU A 136 2.21 25.02 -16.36
CA GLU A 136 3.17 24.19 -17.12
C GLU A 136 4.62 24.44 -16.68
N ARG A 137 4.99 25.70 -16.46
CA ARG A 137 6.32 26.08 -15.99
C ARG A 137 6.58 25.59 -14.56
N GLU A 138 5.59 25.71 -13.67
CA GLU A 138 5.67 25.19 -12.30
C GLU A 138 5.75 23.67 -12.28
N ALA A 139 4.95 22.97 -13.08
CA ALA A 139 5.01 21.51 -13.22
C ALA A 139 6.36 21.05 -13.76
N ALA A 140 6.96 21.75 -14.74
CA ALA A 140 8.30 21.45 -15.24
C ALA A 140 9.37 21.66 -14.16
N GLN A 141 9.27 22.73 -13.36
CA GLN A 141 10.16 22.96 -12.22
C GLN A 141 10.01 21.87 -11.15
N ASN A 142 8.79 21.51 -10.79
CA ASN A 142 8.50 20.46 -9.80
C ASN A 142 8.97 19.07 -10.30
N LYS A 143 8.72 18.72 -11.57
CA LYS A 143 9.26 17.50 -12.19
C LYS A 143 10.79 17.47 -12.09
N ARG A 144 11.47 18.58 -12.36
CA ARG A 144 12.94 18.69 -12.25
C ARG A 144 13.43 18.57 -10.80
N GLN A 145 12.72 19.16 -9.83
CA GLN A 145 13.04 19.03 -8.40
C GLN A 145 12.86 17.60 -7.91
N ASN A 146 11.72 16.97 -8.23
CA ASN A 146 11.45 15.58 -7.86
C ASN A 146 12.49 14.64 -8.47
N ALA A 147 12.83 14.81 -9.76
CA ALA A 147 13.89 14.02 -10.40
C ALA A 147 15.25 14.20 -9.71
N TRP A 148 15.59 15.42 -9.28
CA TRP A 148 16.83 15.68 -8.55
C TRP A 148 16.83 15.06 -7.15
N GLN A 149 15.72 15.12 -6.42
CA GLN A 149 15.59 14.44 -5.13
C GLN A 149 15.72 12.92 -5.28
N GLN A 150 15.08 12.32 -6.30
CA GLN A 150 15.20 10.89 -6.59
C GLN A 150 16.64 10.50 -6.97
N PHE A 151 17.37 11.35 -7.69
CA PHE A 151 18.78 11.13 -7.99
C PHE A 151 19.64 11.12 -6.70
N GLN A 152 19.38 12.01 -5.75
CA GLN A 152 20.07 12.02 -4.45
C GLN A 152 19.79 10.75 -3.64
N THR A 153 18.53 10.30 -3.54
CA THR A 153 18.17 9.10 -2.77
C THR A 153 18.66 7.81 -3.43
N THR A 154 18.64 7.75 -4.77
CA THR A 154 19.13 6.59 -5.53
C THR A 154 20.65 6.41 -5.37
N LYS A 155 21.41 7.51 -5.31
CA LYS A 155 22.87 7.47 -5.12
C LYS A 155 23.30 7.01 -3.72
N GLY A 156 22.43 7.08 -2.71
CA GLY A 156 22.70 6.66 -1.33
C GLY A 156 22.38 5.20 -1.01
N ARG A 157 21.58 4.52 -1.85
CA ARG A 157 21.12 3.14 -1.58
C ARG A 157 22.02 2.05 -2.15
N ALA A 158 22.85 2.39 -3.15
CA ALA A 158 23.91 1.52 -3.65
C ALA A 158 25.22 1.72 -2.85
N LYS A 159 25.19 1.48 -1.53
CA LYS A 159 26.44 1.20 -0.81
C LYS A 159 26.90 -0.19 -1.23
N LYS A 160 27.62 -0.28 -2.34
CA LYS A 160 28.48 -1.43 -2.63
C LYS A 160 29.45 -1.55 -1.46
N VAL A 161 29.28 -2.58 -0.64
CA VAL A 161 30.17 -2.89 0.47
C VAL A 161 31.59 -2.96 -0.12
N GLY A 162 32.48 -2.03 0.26
CA GLY A 162 33.90 -2.08 -0.14
C GLY A 162 34.52 -0.89 -0.90
N PHE A 163 33.83 0.23 -1.13
CA PHE A 163 34.49 1.40 -1.77
C PHE A 163 34.42 2.69 -0.93
N PHE A 164 35.54 2.99 -0.24
CA PHE A 164 35.99 4.32 0.21
C PHE A 164 34.99 5.24 0.94
N SER A 165 34.38 4.77 2.02
CA SER A 165 33.58 5.60 2.95
C SER A 165 34.43 6.41 3.94
N GLY A 166 35.46 7.13 3.48
CA GLY A 166 36.45 7.77 4.37
C GLY A 166 36.69 9.27 4.21
N ARG A 167 36.24 9.94 3.15
CA ARG A 167 36.45 11.40 2.99
C ARG A 167 35.14 12.16 2.88
N LYS A 168 34.88 13.04 3.86
CA LYS A 168 33.79 14.01 3.84
C LYS A 168 33.91 14.87 2.58
N ARG A 169 32.88 14.82 1.72
CA ARG A 169 32.72 15.76 0.61
C ARG A 169 32.17 17.07 1.17
N GLU A 170 33.05 18.03 1.42
CA GLU A 170 32.60 19.41 1.54
C GLU A 170 32.20 19.93 0.16
N SER A 171 31.10 20.68 0.10
CA SER A 171 30.52 21.14 -1.16
C SER A 171 31.43 22.15 -1.84
N ILE A 172 31.72 21.93 -3.12
CA ILE A 172 32.44 22.85 -4.02
C ILE A 172 31.72 24.21 -4.22
N PHE A 173 30.48 24.31 -3.71
CA PHE A 173 29.66 25.51 -3.68
C PHE A 173 29.38 26.00 -2.25
N LYS A 174 30.10 25.47 -1.25
CA LYS A 174 30.01 26.00 0.11
C LYS A 174 30.65 27.38 0.09
N SER A 175 29.84 28.42 0.33
CA SER A 175 30.36 29.78 0.43
C SER A 175 31.42 29.83 1.52
N PRO A 176 32.60 30.43 1.27
CA PRO A 176 33.61 30.65 2.29
C PRO A 176 33.03 31.45 3.46
N ASP A 177 33.46 31.15 4.69
CA ASP A 177 33.03 31.84 5.93
C ASP A 177 33.56 33.30 6.04
N ASP A 178 33.97 33.90 4.92
CA ASP A 178 34.54 35.25 4.83
C ASP A 178 33.41 36.29 4.70
N PRO A 179 33.29 37.30 5.59
CA PRO A 179 32.12 38.18 5.66
C PRO A 179 31.88 39.08 4.43
N ASN A 180 32.80 39.11 3.46
CA ASN A 180 32.67 39.84 2.19
C ASN A 180 32.60 38.94 0.94
N GLY A 181 32.40 37.62 1.10
CA GLY A 181 32.32 36.66 0.00
C GLY A 181 31.08 36.87 -0.90
N LYS A 182 31.22 37.68 -1.95
CA LYS A 182 30.14 38.00 -2.89
C LYS A 182 30.09 36.97 -4.03
N VAL A 183 29.13 36.06 -3.99
CA VAL A 183 28.74 35.23 -5.16
C VAL A 183 27.22 35.30 -5.35
N GLY A 184 26.80 35.87 -6.49
CA GLY A 184 25.39 35.97 -6.83
C GLY A 184 25.18 36.44 -8.27
N VAL A 185 24.62 35.58 -9.11
CA VAL A 185 23.87 36.01 -10.29
C VAL A 185 22.61 36.69 -9.77
N THR A 186 22.57 38.02 -9.87
CA THR A 186 21.42 38.83 -9.47
C THR A 186 20.18 38.37 -10.23
N GLY A 187 19.21 37.77 -9.54
CA GLY A 187 17.91 37.46 -10.14
C GLY A 187 17.08 36.35 -9.49
N SER A 188 17.66 35.47 -8.67
CA SER A 188 16.90 34.38 -8.03
C SER A 188 16.66 34.65 -6.54
N GLY A 189 16.07 35.81 -6.22
CA GLY A 189 15.75 36.21 -4.84
C GLY A 189 14.38 35.73 -4.33
N LYS A 190 13.58 35.02 -5.14
CA LYS A 190 12.36 34.36 -4.66
C LYS A 190 12.73 32.91 -4.34
N GLY A 191 13.14 32.69 -3.09
CA GLY A 191 13.34 31.35 -2.55
C GLY A 191 12.09 30.50 -2.79
N LEU A 192 12.31 29.22 -3.11
CA LEU A 192 11.28 28.22 -3.23
C LEU A 192 10.50 28.18 -1.92
N THR A 193 9.17 28.29 -1.95
CA THR A 193 8.34 28.10 -0.75
C THR A 193 8.60 26.71 -0.21
N GLU A 194 9.13 26.62 1.01
CA GLU A 194 9.39 25.36 1.68
C GLU A 194 8.06 24.70 2.03
N PHE A 195 7.64 23.74 1.22
CA PHE A 195 6.47 22.94 1.53
C PHE A 195 6.86 21.97 2.64
N GLN A 196 6.55 22.33 3.90
CA GLN A 196 6.69 21.42 5.03
C GLN A 196 6.04 20.09 4.67
N LYS A 197 6.85 19.04 4.64
CA LYS A 197 6.41 17.66 4.44
C LYS A 197 5.39 17.37 5.54
N ARG A 198 4.10 17.29 5.19
CA ARG A 198 3.03 17.01 6.16
C ARG A 198 3.41 15.76 6.95
N GLU A 199 3.76 15.95 8.22
CA GLU A 199 3.92 14.85 9.15
C GLU A 199 2.52 14.32 9.46
N LYS A 200 2.36 13.02 9.19
CA LYS A 200 1.21 12.20 9.51
C LYS A 200 0.80 12.42 10.98
N HIS A 201 -0.38 13.02 11.19
CA HIS A 201 -0.98 13.17 12.52
C HIS A 201 -1.17 11.79 13.15
N LEU A 202 -0.39 11.51 14.19
CA LEU A 202 -0.61 10.38 15.08
C LEU A 202 -1.86 10.71 15.93
N HIS A 203 -2.96 10.04 15.65
CA HIS A 203 -4.14 10.13 16.51
C HIS A 203 -3.86 9.31 17.78
N LEU A 204 -3.46 9.96 18.87
CA LEU A 204 -3.59 9.36 20.19
C LEU A 204 -5.06 9.50 20.62
N LYS A 205 -5.82 8.42 20.43
CA LYS A 205 -7.14 8.26 21.03
C LYS A 205 -6.97 7.60 22.39
N GLY A 206 -7.40 8.30 23.44
CA GLY A 206 -7.92 7.70 24.66
C GLY A 206 -7.08 7.88 25.92
N ALA A 207 -7.47 8.84 26.75
CA ALA A 207 -7.58 8.64 28.20
C ALA A 207 -8.55 9.70 28.74
N ASN A 208 -9.83 9.30 28.82
CA ASN A 208 -10.78 9.91 29.73
C ASN A 208 -10.63 9.18 31.07
N SER A 209 -10.33 9.91 32.15
CA SER A 209 -10.61 9.48 33.52
C SER A 209 -10.80 10.74 34.35
N GLU A 210 -12.05 11.08 34.62
CA GLU A 210 -12.51 11.78 35.83
C GLU A 210 -11.71 11.31 37.06
N THR A 211 -11.42 12.22 38.00
CA THR A 211 -11.67 12.08 39.45
C THR A 211 -11.28 13.39 40.18
N SER A 212 -12.32 14.10 40.63
CA SER A 212 -12.54 14.79 41.92
C SER A 212 -11.60 15.85 42.53
N ASP A 213 -12.27 16.95 42.97
CA ASP A 213 -12.00 17.88 44.08
C ASP A 213 -10.74 17.71 44.95
N ASP A 214 -9.96 18.79 45.05
CA ASP A 214 -9.83 19.61 46.29
C ASP A 214 -9.35 21.04 45.92
#